data_AF-A0A9X6SIU0-F1
#
_entry.id   AF-A0A9X6SIU0-F1
#
_cell.length_a   1.000
_cell.length_b   1.000
_cell.length_c   1.000
_cell.angle_alpha   90.00
_cell.angle_beta   90.00
_cell.angle_gamma   90.00
#
_symmetry.space_group_name_H-M   'P 1'
#
loop_
_entity.id
_entity.type
_entity.pdbx_description
1 polymer ?
#
loop_
_entity_poly.entity_id
_entity_poly.type
_entity_poly.pdbx_seq_one_letter_code
_entity_poly.pdbx_strand_id
1 'polypeptide(L)'
;MKAFSKVLLTGALALGGLTAMNIDTPKAHADGASEFCRYICGPSETVNGVTVQVHSTQVTFGNSVIARITNDRAEEIHYNVSLEKKYGDRWGEFETNFRWQNQWVPAGSNDEIATFTGYGDDIYEDGTYRYKVEIKDADGSIDTIYTAGMTVTGR
;
A
#
# COMPACT_ATOMS: atom_id res chain seq x y z
N MET A 1 3.31 1.94 -40.11
CA MET A 1 3.15 3.40 -39.95
C MET A 1 1.82 3.82 -40.54
N LYS A 2 0.90 4.38 -39.74
CA LYS A 2 -0.35 4.99 -40.22
C LYS A 2 -0.43 6.40 -39.63
N ALA A 3 -0.38 7.40 -40.50
CA ALA A 3 -0.48 8.82 -40.15
C ALA A 3 -1.96 9.19 -40.00
N PHE A 4 -2.31 9.87 -38.91
CA PHE A 4 -3.62 10.49 -38.74
C PHE A 4 -3.51 12.00 -38.99
N SER A 5 -4.26 12.44 -39.99
CA SER A 5 -4.40 13.83 -40.43
C SER A 5 -5.05 14.69 -39.34
N LYS A 6 -4.49 15.89 -39.11
CA LYS A 6 -5.07 16.91 -38.24
C LYS A 6 -6.21 17.63 -38.98
N VAL A 7 -7.41 17.61 -38.41
CA VAL A 7 -8.52 18.48 -38.82
C VAL A 7 -8.38 19.80 -38.06
N LEU A 8 -8.15 20.89 -38.78
CA LEU A 8 -8.21 22.26 -38.27
C LEU A 8 -9.64 22.76 -38.45
N LEU A 9 -10.33 23.03 -37.35
CA LEU A 9 -11.60 23.73 -37.37
C LEU A 9 -11.37 25.19 -36.93
N THR A 10 -11.26 26.06 -37.93
CA THR A 10 -11.16 27.50 -37.76
C THR A 10 -12.56 28.05 -37.47
N GLY A 11 -12.77 28.57 -36.27
CA GLY A 11 -13.95 29.36 -35.92
C GLY A 11 -13.53 30.48 -34.98
N ALA A 12 -13.62 31.73 -35.44
CA ALA A 12 -13.33 32.91 -34.66
C ALA A 12 -14.60 33.76 -34.49
N LEU A 13 -14.63 34.49 -33.37
CA LEU A 13 -15.45 35.64 -32.99
C LEU A 13 -16.72 35.35 -32.14
N ALA A 14 -16.66 35.67 -30.85
CA ALA A 14 -17.16 36.95 -30.33
C ALA A 14 -16.93 37.07 -28.81
N LEU A 15 -16.60 38.29 -28.37
CA LEU A 15 -16.15 38.68 -27.03
C LEU A 15 -17.22 38.47 -25.94
N GLY A 16 -16.82 37.79 -24.86
CA GLY A 16 -17.52 37.74 -23.58
C GLY A 16 -16.74 36.83 -22.64
N GLY A 17 -15.98 37.43 -21.71
CA GLY A 17 -14.97 36.75 -20.90
C GLY A 17 -15.49 35.56 -20.11
N LEU A 18 -15.29 34.36 -20.65
CA LEU A 18 -15.07 33.14 -19.90
C LEU A 18 -13.60 32.82 -20.11
N THR A 19 -12.80 32.92 -19.05
CA THR A 19 -11.46 32.34 -19.05
C THR A 19 -11.62 30.85 -19.30
N ALA A 20 -11.43 30.42 -20.55
CA ALA A 20 -11.23 29.02 -20.89
C ALA A 20 -10.00 28.57 -20.11
N MET A 21 -10.21 27.78 -19.06
CA MET A 21 -9.13 27.05 -18.41
C MET A 21 -8.61 26.09 -19.47
N ASN A 22 -7.47 26.44 -20.05
CA ASN A 22 -6.68 25.51 -20.82
C ASN A 22 -6.21 24.42 -19.84
N ILE A 23 -6.98 23.34 -19.73
CA ILE A 23 -6.51 22.07 -19.14
C ILE A 23 -5.60 21.44 -20.20
N ASP A 24 -4.51 22.13 -20.52
CA ASP A 24 -3.26 21.46 -20.82
C ASP A 24 -2.76 20.99 -19.46
N THR A 25 -3.35 19.90 -18.95
CA THR A 25 -2.70 19.10 -17.93
C THR A 25 -1.32 18.82 -18.50
N PRO A 26 -0.23 19.27 -17.85
CA PRO A 26 1.09 18.82 -18.26
C PRO A 26 1.00 17.31 -18.21
N LYS A 27 1.19 16.65 -19.36
CA LYS A 27 1.56 15.26 -19.36
C LYS A 27 2.91 15.22 -18.64
N ALA A 28 2.87 15.18 -17.32
CA ALA A 28 3.90 14.60 -16.51
C ALA A 28 3.86 13.12 -16.87
N HIS A 29 4.49 12.82 -18.01
CA HIS A 29 4.97 11.49 -18.33
C HIS A 29 5.82 11.08 -17.12
N ALA A 30 5.22 10.31 -16.22
CA ALA A 30 5.94 9.49 -15.28
C ALA A 30 6.46 8.28 -16.07
N ASP A 31 7.33 8.54 -17.05
CA ASP A 31 8.12 7.51 -17.71
C ASP A 31 9.11 6.98 -16.66
N GLY A 32 8.66 6.06 -15.82
CA GLY A 32 9.48 5.44 -14.76
C GLY A 32 8.72 4.94 -13.53
N ALA A 33 7.49 5.41 -13.27
CA ALA A 33 6.64 4.80 -12.25
C ALA A 33 5.85 3.67 -12.94
N SER A 34 6.17 2.42 -12.62
CA SER A 34 5.31 1.30 -12.99
C SER A 34 3.88 1.61 -12.50
N GLU A 35 2.85 1.17 -13.21
CA GLU A 35 1.45 1.43 -12.81
C GLU A 35 1.12 0.98 -11.37
N PHE A 36 2.00 0.17 -10.77
CA PHE A 36 1.98 -0.31 -9.40
C PHE A 36 2.32 0.75 -8.34
N CYS A 37 3.14 1.76 -8.66
CA CYS A 37 3.50 2.86 -7.75
C CYS A 37 2.43 3.97 -7.67
N ARG A 38 1.17 3.67 -8.02
CA ARG A 38 0.11 4.68 -7.94
C ARG A 38 -0.61 4.69 -6.59
N TYR A 39 -0.55 3.60 -5.82
CA TYR A 39 -1.35 3.45 -4.61
C TYR A 39 -0.60 2.92 -3.37
N ILE A 40 0.48 2.14 -3.48
CA ILE A 40 1.27 1.67 -2.31
C ILE A 40 2.75 1.75 -2.71
N CYS A 41 3.48 2.69 -2.09
CA CYS A 41 4.83 3.07 -2.54
C CYS A 41 5.84 3.22 -1.39
N GLY A 42 5.46 2.84 -0.17
CA GLY A 42 6.34 2.92 0.98
C GLY A 42 7.42 1.83 0.95
N PRO A 43 8.17 1.71 2.06
CA PRO A 43 9.17 0.66 2.20
C PRO A 43 8.58 -0.74 2.00
N SER A 44 9.36 -1.61 1.38
CA SER A 44 9.03 -3.01 1.15
C SER A 44 10.11 -3.92 1.68
N GLU A 45 9.72 -5.11 2.12
CA GLU A 45 10.62 -6.20 2.46
C GLU A 45 10.22 -7.45 1.69
N THR A 46 11.22 -8.17 1.15
CA THR A 46 11.00 -9.38 0.33
C THR A 46 11.74 -10.55 0.93
N VAL A 47 11.04 -11.66 1.15
CA VAL A 47 11.62 -12.94 1.58
C VAL A 47 11.08 -14.04 0.69
N ASN A 48 11.98 -14.81 0.09
CA ASN A 48 11.65 -15.98 -0.72
C ASN A 48 10.55 -15.72 -1.77
N GLY A 49 10.61 -14.59 -2.49
CA GLY A 49 9.63 -14.26 -3.52
C GLY A 49 8.27 -13.78 -3.01
N VAL A 50 8.14 -13.47 -1.71
CA VAL A 50 6.98 -12.77 -1.15
C VAL A 50 7.42 -11.39 -0.68
N THR A 51 6.72 -10.36 -1.15
CA THR A 51 7.03 -8.96 -0.83
C THR A 51 5.91 -8.33 -0.01
N VAL A 52 6.23 -7.72 1.13
CA VAL A 52 5.28 -6.91 1.91
C VAL A 52 5.68 -5.45 1.85
N GLN A 53 4.80 -4.59 1.32
CA GLN A 53 5.05 -3.17 1.12
C GLN A 53 4.00 -2.33 1.85
N VAL A 54 4.44 -1.40 2.71
CA VAL A 54 3.52 -0.48 3.40
C VAL A 54 3.16 0.70 2.52
N HIS A 55 1.96 1.24 2.69
CA HIS A 55 1.53 2.44 1.97
C HIS A 55 2.28 3.69 2.45
N SER A 56 2.31 3.91 3.76
CA SER A 56 2.92 5.06 4.42
C SER A 56 3.52 4.65 5.76
N THR A 57 4.63 5.30 6.15
CA THR A 57 5.23 5.16 7.48
C THR A 57 4.73 6.21 8.47
N GLN A 58 3.88 7.15 8.03
CA GLN A 58 3.25 8.17 8.86
C GLN A 58 1.74 8.19 8.59
N VAL A 59 0.95 8.01 9.64
CA VAL A 59 -0.50 7.92 9.58
C VAL A 59 -1.09 8.78 10.70
N THR A 60 -2.11 9.57 10.38
CA THR A 60 -2.84 10.33 11.41
C THR A 60 -3.94 9.47 11.98
N PHE A 61 -4.12 9.52 13.30
CA PHE A 61 -5.21 8.86 14.02
C PHE A 61 -6.57 9.17 13.35
N GLY A 62 -7.41 8.14 13.18
CA GLY A 62 -8.65 8.20 12.38
C GLY A 62 -8.50 7.76 10.91
N ASN A 63 -7.30 7.39 10.46
CA ASN A 63 -7.05 6.81 9.13
C ASN A 63 -6.67 5.32 9.21
N SER A 64 -6.52 4.68 8.06
CA SER A 64 -6.04 3.29 7.97
C SER A 64 -4.53 3.22 7.81
N VAL A 65 -3.95 2.20 8.42
CA VAL A 65 -2.62 1.69 8.08
C VAL A 65 -2.82 0.55 7.08
N ILE A 66 -2.08 0.58 5.96
CA ILE A 66 -2.28 -0.36 4.85
C ILE A 66 -0.93 -0.92 4.39
N ALA A 67 -0.89 -2.22 4.10
CA ALA A 67 0.21 -2.88 3.41
C ALA A 67 -0.30 -3.79 2.30
N ARG A 68 0.52 -4.02 1.29
CA ARG A 68 0.29 -5.02 0.24
C ARG A 68 1.24 -6.18 0.44
N ILE A 69 0.72 -7.39 0.39
CA ILE A 69 1.50 -8.60 0.22
C ILE A 69 1.43 -9.03 -1.25
N THR A 70 2.57 -9.27 -1.87
CA THR A 70 2.68 -9.70 -3.27
C THR A 70 3.38 -11.05 -3.30
N ASN A 71 2.78 -12.01 -3.99
CA ASN A 71 3.32 -13.35 -4.16
C ASN A 71 3.89 -13.50 -5.58
N ASP A 72 5.22 -13.41 -5.70
CA ASP A 72 5.94 -13.62 -6.96
C ASP A 72 6.36 -15.08 -7.17
N ARG A 73 5.94 -16.00 -6.29
CA ARG A 73 6.19 -17.44 -6.41
C ARG A 73 5.32 -18.07 -7.50
N ALA A 74 5.68 -19.28 -7.90
CA ALA A 74 4.94 -20.06 -8.89
C ALA A 74 3.71 -20.77 -8.28
N GLU A 75 3.68 -20.86 -6.96
CA GLU A 75 2.65 -21.49 -6.14
C GLU A 75 1.89 -20.46 -5.29
N GLU A 76 0.72 -20.84 -4.80
CA GLU A 76 0.00 -20.04 -3.81
C GLU A 76 0.71 -20.07 -2.45
N ILE A 77 0.53 -19.01 -1.68
CA ILE A 77 1.02 -18.93 -0.30
C ILE A 77 -0.14 -18.84 0.68
N HIS A 78 0.10 -19.35 1.89
CA HIS A 78 -0.74 -19.08 3.04
C HIS A 78 0.01 -18.22 4.05
N TYR A 79 -0.67 -17.23 4.63
CA TYR A 79 -0.05 -16.35 5.60
C TYR A 79 -0.95 -16.01 6.80
N ASN A 80 -0.31 -15.71 7.92
CA ASN A 80 -0.92 -15.06 9.07
C ASN A 80 -0.36 -13.64 9.19
N VAL A 81 -1.14 -12.72 9.74
CA VAL A 81 -0.64 -11.39 10.08
C VAL A 81 -1.16 -10.92 11.43
N SER A 82 -0.25 -10.31 12.19
CA SER A 82 -0.54 -9.61 13.43
C SER A 82 0.18 -8.26 13.48
N LEU A 83 -0.18 -7.44 14.47
CA LEU A 83 0.49 -6.17 14.76
C LEU A 83 1.45 -6.30 15.92
N GLU A 84 2.57 -5.60 15.83
CA GLU A 84 3.47 -5.33 16.95
C GLU A 84 3.60 -3.82 17.17
N LYS A 85 3.75 -3.42 18.43
CA LYS A 85 4.04 -2.03 18.82
C LYS A 85 5.48 -1.90 19.28
N LYS A 86 6.08 -0.74 18.98
CA LYS A 86 7.41 -0.37 19.46
C LYS A 86 7.35 0.19 20.90
N TYR A 87 8.10 -0.43 21.81
CA TYR A 87 8.27 -0.03 23.21
C TYR A 87 9.75 0.28 23.47
N GLY A 88 10.12 1.57 23.41
CA GLY A 88 11.51 1.99 23.40
C GLY A 88 12.23 1.44 22.16
N ASP A 89 13.30 0.67 22.37
CA ASP A 89 14.07 0.05 21.27
C ASP A 89 13.58 -1.37 20.91
N ARG A 90 12.55 -1.88 21.59
CA ARG A 90 12.04 -3.24 21.37
C ARG A 90 10.68 -3.23 20.68
N TRP A 91 10.43 -4.25 19.88
CA TRP A 91 9.10 -4.54 19.36
C TRP A 91 8.45 -5.59 20.25
N GLY A 92 7.14 -5.49 20.44
CA GLY A 92 6.40 -6.43 21.26
C GLY A 92 4.93 -6.49 20.88
N GLU A 93 4.24 -7.43 21.51
CA GLU A 93 2.81 -7.63 21.34
C GLU A 93 2.03 -6.37 21.72
N PHE A 94 0.99 -6.11 20.94
CA PHE A 94 0.04 -5.04 21.17
C PHE A 94 -1.33 -5.67 21.34
N GLU A 95 -2.06 -5.27 22.38
CA GLU A 95 -3.41 -5.77 22.60
C GLU A 95 -4.32 -5.25 21.48
N THR A 96 -4.79 -6.15 20.63
CA THR A 96 -5.67 -5.83 19.51
C THR A 96 -6.51 -7.05 19.13
N ASN A 97 -7.68 -6.82 18.56
CA ASN A 97 -8.50 -7.87 17.96
C ASN A 97 -8.02 -8.23 16.55
N PHE A 98 -7.11 -7.45 15.97
CA PHE A 98 -6.57 -7.71 14.64
C PHE A 98 -5.64 -8.92 14.65
N ARG A 99 -6.13 -10.03 14.12
CA ARG A 99 -5.34 -11.24 13.88
C ARG A 99 -5.91 -12.03 12.72
N TRP A 100 -5.28 -11.93 11.56
CA TRP A 100 -5.67 -12.73 10.42
C TRP A 100 -4.89 -14.04 10.42
N GLN A 101 -5.61 -15.12 10.14
CA GLN A 101 -5.05 -16.47 10.11
C GLN A 101 -5.40 -17.13 8.79
N ASN A 102 -4.42 -17.87 8.24
CA ASN A 102 -4.58 -18.71 7.07
C ASN A 102 -5.17 -17.97 5.85
N GLN A 103 -4.76 -16.72 5.66
CA GLN A 103 -5.04 -15.98 4.44
C GLN A 103 -4.29 -16.63 3.27
N TRP A 104 -4.76 -16.41 2.04
CA TRP A 104 -4.22 -17.08 0.86
C TRP A 104 -3.97 -16.05 -0.24
N VAL A 105 -2.84 -16.16 -0.94
CA VAL A 105 -2.52 -15.31 -2.09
C VAL A 105 -2.11 -16.20 -3.26
N PRO A 106 -2.85 -16.19 -4.38
CA PRO A 106 -2.49 -16.94 -5.58
C PRO A 106 -1.08 -16.58 -6.09
N ALA A 107 -0.48 -17.51 -6.84
CA ALA A 107 0.76 -17.27 -7.57
C ALA A 107 0.64 -16.05 -8.50
N GLY A 108 1.61 -15.15 -8.47
CA GLY A 108 1.66 -13.93 -9.29
C GLY A 108 0.60 -12.88 -8.94
N SER A 109 0.00 -12.95 -7.75
CA SER A 109 -1.06 -12.05 -7.30
C SER A 109 -0.68 -11.31 -6.02
N ASN A 110 -1.58 -10.45 -5.54
CA ASN A 110 -1.41 -9.70 -4.31
C ASN A 110 -2.69 -9.71 -3.46
N ASP A 111 -2.52 -9.35 -2.20
CA ASP A 111 -3.59 -9.09 -1.23
C ASP A 111 -3.26 -7.82 -0.42
N GLU A 112 -4.26 -7.20 0.20
CA GLU A 112 -4.12 -5.94 0.93
C GLU A 112 -4.51 -6.11 2.40
N ILE A 113 -3.55 -5.81 3.26
CA ILE A 113 -3.67 -5.83 4.71
C ILE A 113 -4.06 -4.42 5.14
N ALA A 114 -5.14 -4.28 5.90
CA ALA A 114 -5.58 -2.99 6.42
C ALA A 114 -5.98 -3.09 7.89
N THR A 115 -5.55 -2.10 8.67
CA THR A 115 -5.96 -1.90 10.06
C THR A 115 -6.42 -0.48 10.28
N PHE A 116 -7.48 -0.30 11.05
CA PHE A 116 -8.07 1.01 11.31
C PHE A 116 -7.50 1.63 12.58
N THR A 117 -7.27 2.95 12.55
CA THR A 117 -6.86 3.71 13.73
C THR A 117 -8.04 4.51 14.25
N GLY A 118 -8.31 4.42 15.55
CA GLY A 118 -9.52 5.01 16.13
C GLY A 118 -9.87 4.46 17.50
N TYR A 119 -10.80 5.13 18.19
CA TYR A 119 -11.27 4.67 19.49
C TYR A 119 -12.03 3.35 19.34
N GLY A 120 -11.47 2.27 19.89
CA GLY A 120 -12.06 0.93 19.80
C GLY A 120 -11.73 0.16 18.53
N ASP A 121 -10.88 0.71 17.66
CA ASP A 121 -10.39 0.03 16.44
C ASP A 121 -9.11 -0.79 16.72
N ASP A 122 -8.56 -1.39 15.65
CA ASP A 122 -7.37 -2.23 15.69
C ASP A 122 -6.16 -1.54 16.33
N ILE A 123 -6.02 -0.23 16.11
CA ILE A 123 -4.98 0.63 16.69
C ILE A 123 -5.66 1.83 17.38
N TYR A 124 -5.74 1.80 18.70
CA TYR A 124 -6.48 2.79 19.48
C TYR A 124 -5.62 3.83 20.20
N GLU A 125 -4.30 3.83 20.00
CA GLU A 125 -3.39 4.79 20.62
C GLU A 125 -2.23 5.21 19.72
N ASP A 126 -1.62 6.34 20.05
CA ASP A 126 -0.41 6.82 19.36
C ASP A 126 0.77 5.84 19.59
N GLY A 127 1.61 5.71 18.57
CA GLY A 127 2.74 4.80 18.63
C GLY A 127 3.35 4.50 17.28
N THR A 128 4.34 3.62 17.26
CA THR A 128 4.88 3.06 16.01
C THR A 128 4.59 1.57 15.99
N TYR A 129 3.98 1.14 14.90
CA TYR A 129 3.47 -0.21 14.70
C TYR A 129 4.16 -0.87 13.51
N ARG A 130 4.18 -2.20 13.46
CA ARG A 130 4.58 -2.95 12.27
C ARG A 130 3.69 -4.17 12.10
N TYR A 131 3.51 -4.61 10.87
CA TYR A 131 2.97 -5.94 10.63
C TYR A 131 4.07 -6.97 10.81
N LYS A 132 3.72 -8.06 11.50
CA LYS A 132 4.46 -9.32 11.47
C LYS A 132 3.67 -10.27 10.58
N VAL A 133 4.23 -10.60 9.42
CA VAL A 133 3.63 -11.51 8.44
C VAL A 133 4.38 -12.83 8.50
N GLU A 134 3.65 -13.92 8.75
CA GLU A 134 4.19 -15.27 8.84
C GLU A 134 3.64 -16.08 7.66
N ILE A 135 4.52 -16.45 6.72
CA ILE A 135 4.18 -17.23 5.54
C ILE A 135 4.49 -18.69 5.82
N LYS A 136 3.52 -19.56 5.60
CA LYS A 136 3.68 -21.00 5.77
C LYS A 136 4.09 -21.63 4.44
N ASP A 137 5.30 -22.16 4.39
CA ASP A 137 5.81 -22.85 3.22
C ASP A 137 5.25 -24.28 3.10
N ALA A 138 5.37 -24.84 1.90
CA ALA A 138 4.88 -26.18 1.60
C ALA A 138 5.57 -27.29 2.43
N ASP A 139 6.81 -27.05 2.85
CA ASP A 139 7.57 -27.96 3.73
C ASP A 139 7.22 -27.80 5.22
N GLY A 140 6.33 -26.85 5.55
CA GLY A 140 5.88 -26.54 6.90
C GLY A 140 6.77 -25.56 7.66
N SER A 141 7.84 -25.04 7.05
CA SER A 141 8.62 -23.93 7.61
C SER A 141 7.83 -22.61 7.59
N ILE A 142 8.30 -21.65 8.37
CA ILE A 142 7.66 -20.34 8.50
C ILE A 142 8.68 -19.24 8.19
N ASP A 143 8.49 -18.59 7.06
CA ASP A 143 9.15 -17.33 6.76
C ASP A 143 8.44 -16.19 7.50
N THR A 144 9.20 -15.30 8.13
CA THR A 144 8.65 -14.12 8.81
C THR A 144 9.15 -12.84 8.16
N ILE A 145 8.22 -11.98 7.75
CA ILE A 145 8.49 -10.64 7.25
C ILE A 145 7.97 -9.63 8.25
N TYR A 146 8.82 -8.69 8.64
CA TYR A 146 8.42 -7.51 9.42
C TYR A 146 8.41 -6.31 8.50
N THR A 147 7.32 -5.54 8.51
CA THR A 147 7.30 -4.28 7.77
C THR A 147 8.16 -3.22 8.44
N ALA A 148 8.46 -2.15 7.70
CA ALA A 148 8.91 -0.91 8.30
C ALA A 148 7.89 -0.40 9.34
N GLY A 149 8.40 0.38 10.30
CA GLY A 149 7.56 1.00 11.32
C GLY A 149 6.63 2.06 10.71
N MET A 150 5.37 2.02 11.13
CA MET A 150 4.30 2.93 10.74
C MET A 150 3.88 3.71 11.99
N THR A 151 4.22 4.99 12.02
CA THR A 151 3.96 5.88 13.15
C THR A 151 2.56 6.48 13.04
N VAL A 152 1.73 6.21 14.03
CA VAL A 152 0.38 6.75 14.21
C VAL A 152 0.43 7.88 15.24
N THR A 153 -0.08 9.05 14.88
CA THR A 153 -0.09 10.25 15.76
C THR A 153 -1.39 11.03 15.68
N GLY A 154 -1.66 11.83 16.71
CA GLY A 154 -2.72 12.84 16.69
C GLY A 154 -3.97 12.45 17.47
N ARG A 155 -3.85 11.51 18.42
CA ARG A 155 -4.86 11.26 19.45
C ARG A 155 -4.91 12.36 20.51
#